data_AF-A0A2H1VRS4-F1
#
_entry.id   AF-A0A2H1VRS4-F1
#
_cell.length_a   1.000
_cell.length_b   1.000
_cell.length_c   1.000
_cell.angle_alpha   90.00
_cell.angle_beta   90.00
_cell.angle_gamma   90.00
#
_symmetry.space_group_name_H-M   'P 1'
#
loop_
_entity.id
_entity.type
_entity.pdbx_description
1 polymer ?
#
loop_
_entity_poly.entity_id
_entity_poly.type
_entity_poly.pdbx_seq_one_letter_code
_entity_poly.pdbx_strand_id
1 'polypeptide(L)'
;MSDGGSSATSSGQHLSRDEKRAKALGIPLEVQDIINLPMDEFNERLSKHDLSEAQLSLIRDIRRRGKNKVAAQNCRKRKLDQITSLADEVRTVRDRKQRTQREHSSLLAERQRVKERFAALYRHVFQNLRDPEGRPLSSQQYSLQQAADGNVVLVPKMPQHQDHPMNRTNDDDMDRKAKSYDQ
;
A
#
# COMPACT_ATOMS: atom_id res chain seq x y z
N MET A 1 31.79 16.67 39.99
CA MET A 1 33.09 17.36 39.88
C MET A 1 33.20 17.92 38.47
N SER A 2 33.34 19.26 38.38
CA SER A 2 33.92 20.07 37.27
C SER A 2 33.26 19.96 35.89
N ASP A 3 32.96 21.00 35.10
CA ASP A 3 33.11 22.46 35.12
C ASP A 3 32.21 22.93 33.95
N GLY A 4 31.38 23.97 34.03
CA GLY A 4 31.82 25.35 33.86
C GLY A 4 32.03 25.70 32.37
N GLY A 5 31.13 26.49 31.76
CA GLY A 5 31.34 26.96 30.39
C GLY A 5 30.21 27.72 29.71
N SER A 6 29.64 28.74 30.38
CA SER A 6 28.94 29.82 29.67
C SER A 6 29.91 30.50 28.70
N SER A 7 29.66 30.39 27.40
CA SER A 7 30.30 31.24 26.41
C SER A 7 29.24 31.96 25.61
N ALA A 8 28.90 33.16 26.08
CA ALA A 8 28.26 34.18 25.28
C ALA A 8 29.25 34.60 24.19
N THR A 9 29.27 33.87 23.07
CA THR A 9 29.93 34.33 21.86
C THR A 9 28.89 35.05 21.03
N SER A 10 29.03 36.37 20.97
CA SER A 10 28.38 37.28 20.02
C SER A 10 28.26 36.63 18.65
N SER A 11 27.08 36.13 18.32
CA SER A 11 26.78 35.67 16.98
C SER A 11 26.73 36.90 16.09
N GLY A 12 27.87 37.25 15.49
CA GLY A 12 27.90 38.01 14.25
C GLY A 12 27.19 37.18 13.18
N GLN A 13 25.86 37.13 13.27
CA GLN A 13 25.01 36.48 12.30
C GLN A 13 25.29 37.19 10.98
N HIS A 14 25.82 36.43 10.03
CA HIS A 14 26.13 36.94 8.72
C HIS A 14 24.81 37.36 8.07
N LEU A 15 24.52 38.67 8.11
CA LEU A 15 23.23 39.20 7.69
C LEU A 15 22.92 38.75 6.26
N SER A 16 21.70 38.29 6.05
CA SER A 16 21.19 37.94 4.73
C SER A 16 21.24 39.17 3.81
N ARG A 17 21.26 38.94 2.49
CA ARG A 17 21.27 40.06 1.52
C ARG A 17 20.12 41.03 1.77
N ASP A 18 18.94 40.51 2.07
CA ASP A 18 17.75 41.32 2.31
C ASP A 18 17.85 42.06 3.66
N GLU A 19 18.45 41.47 4.70
CA GLU A 19 18.73 42.15 5.97
C GLU A 19 19.72 43.30 5.83
N LYS A 20 20.80 43.10 5.06
CA LYS A 20 21.77 44.16 4.76
C LYS A 20 21.11 45.33 4.04
N ARG A 21 20.28 45.05 3.04
CA ARG A 21 19.56 46.08 2.27
C ARG A 21 18.49 46.79 3.11
N ALA A 22 17.76 46.05 3.93
CA ALA A 22 16.76 46.62 4.84
C ALA A 22 17.40 47.57 5.86
N LYS A 23 18.53 47.17 6.45
CA LYS A 23 19.31 48.01 7.37
C LYS A 23 19.86 49.26 6.67
N ALA A 24 20.38 49.13 5.46
CA ALA A 24 20.93 50.26 4.70
C ALA A 24 19.87 51.32 4.34
N LEU A 25 18.63 50.91 4.09
CA LEU A 25 17.50 51.82 3.85
C LEU A 25 16.73 52.20 5.12
N GLY A 26 17.24 51.84 6.31
CA GLY A 26 16.61 52.18 7.59
C GLY A 26 15.18 51.64 7.74
N ILE A 27 14.89 50.45 7.22
CA ILE A 27 13.56 49.83 7.34
C ILE A 27 13.32 49.46 8.82
N PRO A 28 12.25 49.96 9.47
CA PRO A 28 11.98 49.74 10.89
C PRO A 28 11.24 48.42 11.18
N LEU A 29 11.40 47.41 10.31
CA LEU A 29 10.83 46.07 10.45
C LEU A 29 11.90 45.03 10.17
N GLU A 30 11.89 43.92 10.92
CA GLU A 30 12.77 42.79 10.63
C GLU A 30 12.36 42.07 9.34
N VAL A 31 13.35 41.53 8.62
CA VAL A 31 13.09 40.77 7.39
C VAL A 31 12.20 39.55 7.64
N GLN A 32 12.34 38.89 8.80
CA GLN A 32 11.47 37.76 9.16
C GLN A 32 10.02 38.20 9.32
N ASP A 33 9.78 39.32 9.99
CA ASP A 33 8.42 39.86 10.17
C ASP A 33 7.80 40.29 8.83
N ILE A 34 8.59 40.94 7.97
CA ILE A 34 8.17 41.29 6.61
C ILE A 34 7.68 40.05 5.86
N ILE A 35 8.33 38.89 6.03
CA ILE A 35 7.99 37.66 5.31
C ILE A 35 6.82 36.92 5.98
N ASN A 36 6.81 36.83 7.30
CA ASN A 36 5.97 35.87 8.03
C ASN A 36 4.65 36.46 8.50
N LEU A 37 4.58 37.77 8.78
CA LEU A 37 3.37 38.39 9.33
C LEU A 37 2.16 38.25 8.38
N PRO A 38 0.96 38.00 8.94
CA PRO A 38 -0.30 38.08 8.20
C PRO A 38 -0.55 39.50 7.70
N MET A 39 -1.43 39.66 6.68
CA MET A 39 -1.65 40.95 6.03
C MET A 39 -2.07 42.06 7.00
N ASP A 40 -2.97 41.76 7.93
CA ASP A 40 -3.55 42.76 8.82
C ASP A 40 -2.49 43.32 9.78
N GLU A 41 -1.76 42.44 10.48
CA GLU A 41 -0.66 42.83 11.37
C GLU A 41 0.50 43.49 10.61
N PHE A 42 0.82 42.99 9.42
CA PHE A 42 1.84 43.59 8.56
C PHE A 42 1.48 45.02 8.15
N ASN A 43 0.22 45.25 7.75
CA ASN A 43 -0.25 46.58 7.38
C ASN A 43 -0.31 47.53 8.59
N GLU A 44 -0.71 47.02 9.76
CA GLU A 44 -0.71 47.78 11.02
C GLU A 44 0.71 48.20 11.44
N ARG A 45 1.71 47.32 11.24
CA ARG A 45 3.12 47.65 11.49
C ARG A 45 3.62 48.70 10.49
N LEU A 46 3.24 48.60 9.22
CA LEU A 46 3.65 49.56 8.19
C LEU A 46 3.04 50.95 8.39
N SER A 47 1.78 51.04 8.83
CA SER A 47 1.10 52.33 9.01
C SER A 47 1.63 53.18 10.17
N LYS A 48 2.43 52.59 11.07
CA LYS A 48 3.10 53.28 12.20
C LYS A 48 4.34 54.07 11.77
N HIS A 49 4.77 53.94 10.51
CA HIS A 49 6.00 54.54 10.01
C HIS A 49 5.76 55.30 8.71
N ASP A 50 6.30 56.52 8.62
CA ASP A 50 6.36 57.29 7.39
C ASP A 50 7.50 56.76 6.50
N LEU A 51 7.17 55.88 5.56
CA LEU A 51 8.13 55.22 4.68
C LEU A 51 8.11 55.82 3.28
N SER A 52 9.31 56.02 2.72
CA SER A 52 9.49 56.42 1.33
C SER A 52 9.06 55.33 0.34
N GLU A 53 8.77 55.71 -0.90
CA GLU A 53 8.41 54.76 -1.96
C GLU A 53 9.50 53.70 -2.20
N ALA A 54 10.78 54.10 -2.11
CA ALA A 54 11.91 53.19 -2.25
C ALA A 54 11.93 52.11 -1.14
N GLN A 55 11.65 52.49 0.11
CA GLN A 55 11.52 51.55 1.23
C GLN A 55 10.33 50.63 1.03
N LEU A 56 9.15 51.16 0.69
CA LEU A 56 7.94 50.37 0.44
C LEU A 56 8.12 49.37 -0.72
N SER A 57 8.85 49.77 -1.77
CA SER A 57 9.20 48.90 -2.89
C SER A 57 10.11 47.75 -2.43
N LEU A 58 11.16 48.04 -1.65
CA LEU A 58 12.04 47.01 -1.10
C LEU A 58 11.29 46.05 -0.17
N ILE A 59 10.44 46.56 0.72
CA ILE A 59 9.65 45.74 1.66
C ILE A 59 8.77 44.73 0.88
N ARG A 60 8.04 45.21 -0.13
CA ARG A 60 7.20 44.35 -0.99
C ARG A 60 8.04 43.28 -1.70
N ASP A 61 9.20 43.66 -2.23
CA ASP A 61 10.10 42.75 -2.92
C ASP A 61 10.68 41.67 -2.00
N ILE A 62 11.12 42.05 -0.79
CA ILE A 62 11.57 41.12 0.26
C ILE A 62 10.45 40.14 0.60
N ARG A 63 9.24 40.63 0.89
CA ARG A 63 8.09 39.80 1.25
C ARG A 63 7.73 38.82 0.13
N ARG A 64 7.64 39.30 -1.11
CA ARG A 64 7.35 38.49 -2.30
C ARG A 64 8.37 37.37 -2.49
N ARG A 65 9.67 37.68 -2.39
CA ARG A 65 10.74 36.68 -2.49
C ARG A 65 10.70 35.67 -1.36
N GLY A 66 10.52 36.13 -0.12
CA GLY A 66 10.41 35.26 1.06
C GLY A 66 9.24 34.29 0.95
N LYS A 67 8.05 34.79 0.61
CA LYS A 67 6.86 33.96 0.37
C LYS A 67 7.08 32.95 -0.77
N ASN A 68 7.70 33.35 -1.88
CA ASN A 68 8.02 32.43 -2.99
C ASN A 68 9.00 31.33 -2.55
N LYS A 69 10.04 31.68 -1.77
CA LYS A 69 10.97 30.69 -1.20
C LYS A 69 10.25 29.65 -0.36
N VAL A 70 9.35 30.07 0.53
CA VAL A 70 8.54 29.16 1.37
C VAL A 70 7.58 28.33 0.51
N ALA A 71 6.92 28.94 -0.47
CA ALA A 71 6.01 28.24 -1.37
C ALA A 71 6.73 27.15 -2.17
N ALA A 72 7.93 27.44 -2.69
CA ALA A 72 8.76 26.47 -3.40
C ALA A 72 9.20 25.32 -2.48
N GLN A 73 9.59 25.61 -1.23
CA GLN A 73 9.91 24.59 -0.24
C GLN A 73 8.70 23.70 0.08
N ASN A 74 7.53 24.28 0.32
CA ASN A 74 6.29 23.55 0.59
C ASN A 74 5.82 22.73 -0.62
N CYS A 75 6.05 23.22 -1.85
CA CYS A 75 5.77 22.48 -3.07
C CYS A 75 6.68 21.24 -3.17
N ARG A 76 8.00 21.42 -2.98
CA ARG A 76 8.96 20.30 -2.97
C ARG A 76 8.65 19.30 -1.87
N LYS A 77 8.37 19.77 -0.65
CA LYS A 77 7.99 18.92 0.49
C LYS A 77 6.77 18.07 0.15
N ARG A 78 5.66 18.71 -0.28
CA ARG A 78 4.44 17.98 -0.69
C ARG A 78 4.71 16.96 -1.80
N LYS A 79 5.55 17.29 -2.77
CA LYS A 79 5.89 16.35 -3.85
C LYS A 79 6.69 15.14 -3.33
N LEU A 80 7.64 15.36 -2.43
CA LEU A 80 8.38 14.27 -1.78
C LEU A 80 7.47 13.41 -0.89
N ASP A 81 6.60 14.04 -0.09
CA ASP A 81 5.64 13.33 0.76
C ASP A 81 4.71 12.43 -0.09
N GLN A 82 4.25 12.93 -1.25
CA GLN A 82 3.48 12.13 -2.21
C GLN A 82 4.28 10.94 -2.77
N ILE A 83 5.54 11.15 -3.14
CA ILE A 83 6.39 10.07 -3.65
C ILE A 83 6.57 8.97 -2.59
N THR A 84 6.82 9.36 -1.34
CA THR A 84 7.00 8.43 -0.23
C THR A 84 5.70 7.66 0.05
N SER A 85 4.55 8.34 0.14
CA SER A 85 3.24 7.70 0.33
C SER A 85 2.96 6.66 -0.76
N LEU A 86 3.18 7.02 -2.03
CA LEU A 86 2.97 6.11 -3.15
C LEU A 86 3.92 4.90 -3.10
N ALA A 87 5.17 5.09 -2.68
CA ALA A 87 6.12 3.99 -2.52
C ALA A 87 5.65 3.00 -1.45
N ASP A 88 5.14 3.51 -0.32
CA ASP A 88 4.61 2.69 0.77
C ASP A 88 3.31 1.95 0.37
N GLU A 89 2.43 2.60 -0.39
CA GLU A 89 1.23 1.98 -0.96
C GLU A 89 1.58 0.83 -1.90
N VAL A 90 2.52 1.06 -2.83
CA VAL A 90 3.00 0.02 -3.76
C VAL A 90 3.60 -1.16 -3.00
N ARG A 91 4.42 -0.89 -1.96
CA ARG A 91 4.98 -1.93 -1.11
C ARG A 91 3.88 -2.74 -0.43
N THR A 92 2.92 -2.07 0.18
CA THR A 92 1.80 -2.70 0.89
C THR A 92 1.00 -3.62 -0.04
N VAL A 93 0.70 -3.16 -1.26
CA VAL A 93 -0.02 -3.97 -2.26
C VAL A 93 0.80 -5.18 -2.69
N ARG A 94 2.12 -5.02 -2.91
CA ARG A 94 3.02 -6.14 -3.25
C ARG A 94 3.09 -7.19 -2.13
N ASP A 95 3.24 -6.75 -0.89
CA ASP A 95 3.30 -7.65 0.27
C ASP A 95 1.99 -8.43 0.43
N ARG A 96 0.85 -7.76 0.20
CA ARG A 96 -0.47 -8.41 0.20
C ARG A 96 -0.59 -9.42 -0.94
N LYS A 97 -0.19 -9.09 -2.18
CA LYS A 97 -0.19 -10.02 -3.33
C LYS A 97 0.62 -11.27 -2.99
N GLN A 98 1.83 -11.10 -2.47
CA GLN A 98 2.71 -12.21 -2.11
C GLN A 98 2.10 -13.11 -1.03
N ARG A 99 1.49 -12.52 0.01
CA ARG A 99 0.80 -13.30 1.06
C ARG A 99 -0.34 -14.14 0.49
N THR A 100 -1.22 -13.53 -0.29
CA THR A 100 -2.34 -14.23 -0.91
C THR A 100 -1.88 -15.32 -1.88
N GLN A 101 -0.79 -15.10 -2.63
CA GLN A 101 -0.21 -16.14 -3.50
C GLN A 101 0.33 -17.35 -2.71
N ARG A 102 0.95 -17.11 -1.55
CA ARG A 102 1.42 -18.19 -0.66
C ARG A 102 0.25 -18.97 -0.08
N GLU A 103 -0.78 -18.28 0.40
CA GLU A 103 -2.01 -18.89 0.92
C GLU A 103 -2.71 -19.73 -0.16
N HIS A 104 -2.84 -19.20 -1.38
CA HIS A 104 -3.40 -19.92 -2.51
C HIS A 104 -2.61 -21.21 -2.82
N SER A 105 -1.28 -21.12 -2.86
CA SER A 105 -0.41 -22.29 -3.10
C SER A 105 -0.57 -23.35 -2.00
N SER A 106 -0.68 -22.91 -0.74
CA SER A 106 -0.93 -23.81 0.40
C SER A 106 -2.29 -24.50 0.31
N LEU A 107 -3.33 -23.77 -0.07
CA LEU A 107 -4.68 -24.32 -0.24
C LEU A 107 -4.75 -25.31 -1.40
N LEU A 108 -4.04 -25.05 -2.50
CA LEU A 108 -3.95 -25.99 -3.61
C LEU A 108 -3.26 -27.29 -3.20
N ALA A 109 -2.16 -27.20 -2.45
CA ALA A 109 -1.45 -28.37 -1.93
C ALA A 109 -2.34 -29.18 -0.97
N GLU A 110 -3.05 -28.50 -0.06
CA GLU A 110 -3.96 -29.16 0.88
C GLU A 110 -5.15 -29.82 0.17
N ARG A 111 -5.74 -29.13 -0.81
CA ARG A 111 -6.80 -29.68 -1.67
C ARG A 111 -6.32 -30.95 -2.37
N GLN A 112 -5.11 -30.95 -2.91
CA GLN A 112 -4.54 -32.11 -3.59
C GLN A 112 -4.34 -33.27 -2.61
N ARG A 113 -3.78 -33.00 -1.42
CA ARG A 113 -3.60 -33.99 -0.36
C ARG A 113 -4.93 -34.65 0.05
N VAL A 114 -5.98 -33.86 0.22
CA VAL A 114 -7.32 -34.37 0.56
C VAL A 114 -7.90 -35.20 -0.59
N LYS A 115 -7.75 -34.76 -1.85
CA LYS A 115 -8.18 -35.52 -3.04
C LYS A 115 -7.49 -36.89 -3.11
N GLU A 116 -6.18 -36.94 -2.87
CA GLU A 116 -5.40 -38.19 -2.87
C GLU A 116 -5.83 -39.13 -1.75
N ARG A 117 -6.02 -38.60 -0.54
CA ARG A 117 -6.52 -39.38 0.60
C ARG A 117 -7.92 -39.93 0.35
N PHE A 118 -8.81 -39.12 -0.22
CA PHE A 118 -10.14 -39.56 -0.61
C PHE A 118 -10.09 -40.65 -1.67
N ALA A 119 -9.28 -40.48 -2.73
CA ALA A 119 -9.14 -41.48 -3.78
C ALA A 119 -8.57 -42.81 -3.25
N ALA A 120 -7.62 -42.74 -2.30
CA ALA A 120 -7.09 -43.93 -1.63
C ALA A 120 -8.17 -44.65 -0.82
N LEU A 121 -8.95 -43.90 -0.03
CA LEU A 121 -10.07 -44.46 0.73
C LEU A 121 -11.13 -45.07 -0.19
N TYR A 122 -11.49 -44.36 -1.26
CA TYR A 122 -12.46 -44.83 -2.25
C TYR A 122 -12.02 -46.17 -2.87
N ARG A 123 -10.76 -46.28 -3.31
CA ARG A 123 -10.20 -47.55 -3.79
C ARG A 123 -10.24 -48.63 -2.72
N HIS A 124 -9.84 -48.30 -1.49
CA HIS A 124 -9.83 -49.27 -0.39
C HIS A 124 -11.23 -49.81 -0.08
N VAL A 125 -12.26 -48.96 -0.08
CA VAL A 125 -13.65 -49.41 0.13
C VAL A 125 -14.07 -50.36 -0.98
N PHE A 126 -13.86 -50.01 -2.26
CA PHE A 126 -14.24 -50.89 -3.37
C PHE A 126 -13.44 -52.19 -3.44
N GLN A 127 -12.18 -52.22 -2.97
CA GLN A 127 -11.41 -53.46 -2.84
C GLN A 127 -12.06 -54.45 -1.84
N ASN A 128 -12.74 -53.94 -0.81
CA ASN A 128 -13.33 -54.73 0.26
C ASN A 128 -14.86 -54.89 0.14
N LEU A 129 -15.52 -54.12 -0.73
CA LEU A 129 -16.97 -54.18 -0.92
C LEU A 129 -17.37 -55.50 -1.59
N ARG A 130 -18.38 -56.18 -1.05
CA ARG A 130 -18.99 -57.40 -1.60
C ARG A 130 -20.51 -57.26 -1.66
N ASP A 131 -21.15 -57.92 -2.61
CA ASP A 131 -22.60 -58.07 -2.66
C ASP A 131 -23.10 -59.14 -1.65
N PRO A 132 -24.42 -59.29 -1.44
CA PRO A 132 -24.96 -60.31 -0.54
C PRO A 132 -24.54 -61.75 -0.89
N GLU A 133 -24.23 -62.01 -2.15
CA GLU A 133 -23.72 -63.29 -2.65
C GLU A 133 -22.19 -63.45 -2.49
N GLY A 134 -21.50 -62.46 -1.90
CA GLY A 134 -20.07 -62.46 -1.63
C GLY A 134 -19.17 -62.09 -2.81
N ARG A 135 -19.72 -61.62 -3.93
CA ARG A 135 -18.97 -61.21 -5.13
C ARG A 135 -18.44 -59.78 -5.00
N PRO A 136 -17.23 -59.47 -5.51
CA PRO A 136 -16.66 -58.14 -5.46
C PRO A 136 -17.45 -57.13 -6.30
N LEU A 137 -17.70 -55.97 -5.71
CA LEU A 137 -18.37 -54.84 -6.38
C LEU A 137 -17.32 -53.88 -6.95
N SER A 138 -17.47 -53.52 -8.23
CA SER A 138 -16.50 -52.69 -8.95
C SER A 138 -16.86 -51.20 -8.95
N SER A 139 -15.87 -50.34 -8.77
CA SER A 139 -16.01 -48.88 -8.92
C SER A 139 -16.30 -48.43 -10.35
N GLN A 140 -16.22 -49.32 -11.34
CA GLN A 140 -16.62 -49.04 -12.73
C GLN A 140 -18.14 -49.13 -12.91
N GLN A 141 -18.79 -50.02 -12.16
CA GLN A 141 -20.23 -50.29 -12.25
C GLN A 141 -21.03 -49.57 -11.18
N TYR A 142 -20.41 -49.19 -10.07
CA TYR A 142 -21.06 -48.55 -8.94
C TYR A 142 -20.27 -47.33 -8.45
N SER A 143 -20.97 -46.42 -7.78
CA SER A 143 -20.41 -45.24 -7.12
C SER A 143 -20.93 -45.12 -5.71
N LEU A 144 -20.11 -44.66 -4.78
CA LEU A 144 -20.55 -44.24 -3.46
C LEU A 144 -21.02 -42.78 -3.53
N GLN A 145 -22.21 -42.50 -3.00
CA GLN A 145 -22.76 -41.16 -2.88
C GLN A 145 -23.18 -40.89 -1.44
N GLN A 146 -23.06 -39.64 -0.99
CA GLN A 146 -23.53 -39.23 0.32
C GLN A 146 -24.95 -38.69 0.18
N ALA A 147 -25.90 -39.28 0.91
CA ALA A 147 -27.27 -38.79 1.02
C ALA A 147 -27.35 -37.55 1.93
N ALA A 148 -28.48 -36.84 1.89
CA ALA A 148 -28.66 -35.59 2.64
C ALA A 148 -28.62 -35.76 4.17
N ASP A 149 -28.88 -36.97 4.66
CA ASP A 149 -28.77 -37.37 6.06
C ASP A 149 -27.32 -37.74 6.48
N GLY A 150 -26.37 -37.65 5.55
CA GLY A 150 -24.96 -37.98 5.76
C GLY A 150 -24.61 -39.46 5.53
N ASN A 151 -25.60 -40.33 5.28
CA ASN A 151 -25.36 -41.74 5.01
C ASN A 151 -24.71 -41.96 3.64
N VAL A 152 -23.83 -42.95 3.54
CA VAL A 152 -23.17 -43.32 2.28
C VAL A 152 -23.92 -44.47 1.63
N VAL A 153 -24.43 -44.25 0.42
CA VAL A 153 -25.19 -45.22 -0.36
C VAL A 153 -24.44 -45.65 -1.61
N LEU A 154 -24.64 -46.90 -2.03
CA LEU A 154 -24.09 -47.43 -3.26
C LEU A 154 -25.09 -47.22 -4.40
N VAL A 155 -24.67 -46.54 -5.46
CA VAL A 155 -25.52 -46.20 -6.61
C VAL A 155 -24.89 -46.79 -7.89
N PRO A 156 -25.64 -47.56 -8.70
CA PRO A 156 -25.17 -48.05 -9.99
C PRO A 156 -24.80 -46.88 -10.93
N LYS A 157 -23.68 -47.00 -11.63
CA LYS A 157 -23.31 -46.10 -12.73
C LYS A 157 -24.05 -46.54 -13.99
N MET A 158 -24.81 -45.64 -14.61
CA MET A 158 -25.45 -45.92 -15.90
C MET A 158 -24.38 -46.18 -16.98
N PRO A 159 -24.57 -47.17 -17.88
CA PRO A 159 -23.65 -47.39 -18.98
C PRO A 159 -23.90 -46.33 -20.06
N GLN A 160 -23.07 -45.29 -20.12
CA GLN A 160 -22.99 -44.44 -21.30
C GLN A 160 -21.56 -43.90 -21.49
N HIS A 161 -21.00 -44.30 -22.64
CA HIS A 161 -20.00 -43.65 -23.49
C HIS A 161 -18.82 -42.91 -22.83
N GLN A 162 -17.63 -43.32 -23.28
CA GLN A 162 -16.32 -42.63 -23.22
C GLN A 162 -16.36 -41.15 -22.78
N ASP A 163 -15.54 -40.88 -21.77
CA ASP A 163 -14.96 -39.58 -21.42
C ASP A 163 -15.94 -38.41 -21.25
N HIS A 164 -16.55 -38.33 -20.07
CA HIS A 164 -17.00 -37.05 -19.54
C HIS A 164 -16.00 -36.54 -18.49
N PRO A 165 -15.31 -35.41 -18.76
CA PRO A 165 -14.32 -34.82 -17.85
C PRO A 165 -15.05 -34.04 -16.75
N MET A 166 -15.87 -34.73 -15.95
CA MET A 166 -16.50 -34.14 -14.77
C MET A 166 -15.51 -34.16 -13.59
N ASN A 167 -14.38 -33.50 -13.80
CA ASN A 167 -13.56 -32.93 -12.73
C ASN A 167 -12.75 -31.72 -13.24
N ARG A 168 -13.24 -31.01 -14.26
CA ARG A 168 -12.80 -29.62 -14.49
C ARG A 168 -13.58 -28.75 -13.51
N THR A 169 -13.09 -28.68 -12.28
CA THR A 169 -13.33 -27.47 -11.48
C THR A 169 -12.88 -26.30 -12.36
N ASN A 170 -13.74 -25.31 -12.55
CA ASN A 170 -13.46 -24.06 -13.28
C ASN A 170 -12.23 -23.27 -12.77
N ASP A 171 -11.49 -23.81 -11.79
CA ASP A 171 -10.22 -23.31 -11.26
C ASP A 171 -9.07 -23.34 -12.28
N ASP A 172 -9.02 -24.33 -13.20
CA ASP A 172 -7.88 -24.45 -14.14
C ASP A 172 -7.85 -23.32 -15.20
N ASP A 173 -8.97 -22.65 -15.44
CA ASP A 173 -9.07 -21.54 -16.39
C ASP A 173 -8.67 -20.19 -15.76
N MET A 174 -8.74 -20.07 -14.43
CA MET A 174 -8.27 -18.89 -13.71
C MET A 174 -6.73 -18.81 -13.64
N ASP A 175 -6.05 -19.95 -13.58
CA ASP A 175 -4.58 -20.02 -13.49
C ASP A 175 -3.88 -19.70 -14.83
N ARG A 176 -4.56 -19.91 -15.97
CA ARG A 176 -4.08 -19.45 -17.29
C ARG A 176 -4.09 -17.93 -17.41
N LYS A 177 -5.07 -17.26 -16.80
CA LYS A 177 -5.21 -15.80 -16.87
C LYS A 177 -4.19 -15.07 -16.00
N ALA A 178 -3.78 -15.67 -14.88
CA ALA A 178 -2.78 -15.11 -13.97
C ALA A 178 -1.37 -15.02 -14.61
N LYS A 179 -1.02 -15.94 -15.53
CA LYS A 179 0.28 -15.93 -16.24
C LYS A 179 0.36 -14.88 -17.35
N SER A 180 -0.77 -14.36 -17.83
CA SER A 180 -0.80 -13.36 -18.91
C SER A 180 -0.50 -11.93 -18.43
N TYR A 181 -0.47 -11.69 -17.11
CA TYR A 181 -0.30 -10.35 -16.53
C TYR A 181 1.12 -10.05 -16.02
N ASP A 182 2.04 -11.02 -16.11
CA ASP A 182 3.45 -10.87 -15.69
C ASP A 182 4.41 -10.89 -16.91
N GLN A 183 3.93 -10.54 -18.12
CA GLN A 183 4.75 -10.38 -19.33
C GLN A 183 4.64 -8.97 -19.92
#